data_AF-A0A286G267-F1
#
_entry.id   AF-A0A286G267-F1
#
_cell.length_a   1.000
_cell.length_b   1.000
_cell.length_c   1.000
_cell.angle_alpha   90.00
_cell.angle_beta   90.00
_cell.angle_gamma   90.00
#
_symmetry.space_group_name_H-M   'P 1'
#
loop_
_entity.id
_entity.type
_entity.pdbx_description
1 polymer ?
#
loop_
_entity_poly.entity_id
_entity_poly.type
_entity_poly.pdbx_seq_one_letter_code
_entity_poly.pdbx_strand_id
1 'polypeptide(L)'
;MRTTMRSLRCFVLAAACGLAALPAFAAEAKPRPKDEPPPVTEREAILAPTLDGMFRDSLLRENDGRLPGYVQNRDGITLLGPAAPPPAPAPGFEPPQVVYEIEGPTPPPPWEEVVGAVARNAAEPAHVAEVERLADEGTPEAVELLAWMRANGSGVARDLPEAFKLYARAHQLGVPNARENAIAVYKSMSESEQQAARLPF
;
A
#
# COMPACT_ATOMS: atom_id res chain seq x y z
N MET A 1 1.21 -54.52 36.80
CA MET A 1 -0.20 -54.84 37.16
C MET A 1 -1.01 -54.92 35.89
N ARG A 2 -1.69 -56.07 35.69
CA ARG A 2 -2.80 -56.35 34.74
C ARG A 2 -2.50 -56.29 33.23
N THR A 3 -2.93 -57.20 32.34
CA THR A 3 -3.31 -58.63 32.34
C THR A 3 -3.68 -58.96 30.87
N THR A 4 -3.32 -60.16 30.40
CA THR A 4 -4.02 -61.05 29.40
C THR A 4 -4.31 -60.54 27.98
N MET A 5 -3.76 -61.16 26.91
CA MET A 5 -4.11 -62.45 26.26
C MET A 5 -5.48 -62.53 25.56
N ARG A 6 -5.45 -62.94 24.27
CA ARG A 6 -6.32 -63.85 23.47
C ARG A 6 -6.74 -63.20 22.14
N SER A 7 -6.18 -63.60 21.00
CA SER A 7 -6.48 -64.83 20.23
C SER A 7 -7.97 -64.97 19.92
N LEU A 8 -8.35 -64.91 18.64
CA LEU A 8 -9.10 -66.00 18.00
C LEU A 8 -9.10 -65.86 16.47
N ARG A 9 -8.74 -66.97 15.81
CA ARG A 9 -8.91 -67.23 14.38
C ARG A 9 -10.41 -67.20 14.04
N CYS A 10 -10.75 -66.73 12.83
CA CYS A 10 -11.99 -67.14 12.17
C CYS A 10 -11.69 -67.67 10.77
N PHE A 11 -12.34 -68.80 10.52
CA PHE A 11 -12.17 -69.74 9.43
C PHE A 11 -13.01 -69.31 8.22
N VAL A 12 -12.57 -69.80 7.07
CA VAL A 12 -13.14 -69.73 5.73
C VAL A 12 -14.64 -70.08 5.69
N LEU A 13 -15.42 -69.37 4.87
CA LEU A 13 -16.56 -69.98 4.16
C LEU A 13 -16.68 -69.39 2.74
N ALA A 14 -16.59 -70.28 1.75
CA ALA A 14 -16.89 -70.00 0.35
C ALA A 14 -18.40 -70.08 0.10
N ALA A 15 -18.93 -69.23 -0.77
CA ALA A 15 -20.21 -69.44 -1.43
C ALA A 15 -20.18 -68.80 -2.83
N ALA A 16 -20.31 -69.65 -3.85
CA ALA A 16 -20.51 -69.27 -5.24
C ALA A 16 -21.98 -68.87 -5.45
N CYS A 17 -22.24 -67.81 -6.23
CA CYS A 17 -23.52 -67.65 -6.93
C CYS A 17 -23.48 -66.52 -7.99
N GLY A 18 -23.79 -66.89 -9.24
CA GLY A 18 -24.77 -66.18 -10.08
C GLY A 18 -24.41 -64.85 -10.74
N LEU A 19 -24.27 -64.90 -12.07
CA LEU A 19 -24.53 -63.78 -12.97
C LEU A 19 -25.91 -63.16 -12.67
N ALA A 20 -25.98 -61.85 -12.43
CA ALA A 20 -27.15 -61.04 -12.75
C ALA A 20 -26.71 -59.58 -12.98
N ALA A 21 -26.94 -59.09 -14.20
CA ALA A 21 -26.77 -57.71 -14.57
C ALA A 21 -27.71 -56.82 -13.73
N LEU A 22 -27.17 -55.76 -13.13
CA LEU A 22 -27.93 -54.67 -12.53
C LEU A 22 -27.60 -53.37 -13.27
N PRO A 23 -28.60 -52.48 -13.47
CA PRO A 23 -28.52 -51.36 -14.39
C PRO A 23 -27.55 -50.29 -13.87
N ALA A 24 -26.91 -49.59 -14.79
CA ALA A 24 -26.16 -48.37 -14.50
C ALA A 24 -27.13 -47.32 -13.93
N PHE A 25 -27.20 -47.24 -12.60
CA PHE A 25 -27.84 -46.14 -11.91
C PHE A 25 -26.90 -44.94 -12.09
N ALA A 26 -27.24 -44.07 -13.04
CA ALA A 26 -26.63 -42.75 -13.13
C ALA A 26 -26.86 -42.08 -11.77
N ALA A 27 -25.78 -41.93 -11.00
CA ALA A 27 -25.80 -41.22 -9.73
C ALA A 27 -26.18 -39.76 -10.05
N GLU A 28 -27.45 -39.43 -9.83
CA GLU A 28 -27.92 -38.06 -9.84
C GLU A 28 -27.21 -37.33 -8.70
N ALA A 29 -26.15 -36.61 -9.06
CA ALA A 29 -25.34 -35.85 -8.13
C ALA A 29 -26.18 -34.70 -7.60
N LYS A 30 -26.82 -34.91 -6.44
CA LYS A 30 -27.50 -33.84 -5.71
C LYS A 30 -26.46 -32.74 -5.45
N PRO A 31 -26.71 -31.48 -5.86
CA PRO A 31 -25.74 -30.40 -5.70
C PRO A 31 -25.39 -30.24 -4.22
N ARG A 32 -24.11 -29.97 -3.94
CA ARG A 32 -23.64 -29.81 -2.57
C ARG A 32 -24.28 -28.55 -1.98
N PRO A 33 -24.54 -28.50 -0.67
CA PRO A 33 -25.20 -27.37 0.00
C PRO A 33 -24.45 -26.03 -0.07
N LYS A 34 -23.35 -25.96 -0.83
CA LYS A 34 -22.58 -24.75 -1.12
C LYS A 34 -23.01 -24.07 -2.42
N ASP A 35 -23.78 -24.76 -3.26
CA ASP A 35 -24.22 -24.29 -4.58
C ASP A 35 -25.64 -23.67 -4.56
N GLU A 36 -26.31 -23.66 -3.40
CA GLU A 36 -27.61 -23.02 -3.21
C GLU A 36 -27.41 -21.66 -2.52
N PRO A 37 -27.79 -20.53 -3.15
CA PRO A 37 -27.66 -19.23 -2.50
C PRO A 37 -28.54 -19.19 -1.24
N PRO A 38 -28.05 -18.63 -0.13
CA PRO A 38 -28.76 -18.68 1.14
C PRO A 38 -30.14 -18.01 1.02
N PRO A 39 -31.17 -18.52 1.73
CA PRO A 39 -32.49 -17.90 1.73
C PRO A 39 -32.37 -16.51 2.36
N VAL A 40 -32.56 -15.49 1.51
CA VAL A 40 -32.39 -14.08 1.87
C VAL A 40 -33.50 -13.71 2.85
N THR A 41 -33.17 -13.70 4.14
CA THR A 41 -34.07 -13.16 5.17
C THR A 41 -33.96 -11.64 5.13
N GLU A 42 -35.10 -10.96 5.18
CA GLU A 42 -35.29 -9.51 4.96
C GLU A 42 -34.50 -8.58 5.90
N ARG A 43 -33.63 -9.12 6.77
CA ARG A 43 -32.84 -8.40 7.78
C ARG A 43 -31.39 -8.14 7.40
N GLU A 44 -30.87 -8.67 6.30
CA GLU A 44 -29.48 -8.44 5.85
C GLU A 44 -29.32 -7.15 5.00
N ALA A 45 -30.23 -6.19 5.15
CA ALA A 45 -30.33 -5.04 4.26
C ALA A 45 -29.26 -3.94 4.45
N ILE A 46 -28.34 -4.04 5.42
CA ILE A 46 -27.23 -3.09 5.60
C ILE A 46 -25.95 -3.83 6.03
N LEU A 47 -25.32 -4.57 5.11
CA LEU A 47 -24.08 -5.33 5.38
C LEU A 47 -22.79 -4.64 4.92
N ALA A 48 -22.82 -3.33 4.67
CA ALA A 48 -21.61 -2.55 4.45
C ALA A 48 -21.29 -1.70 5.70
N PRO A 49 -20.16 -1.95 6.41
CA PRO A 49 -19.81 -1.23 7.63
C PRO A 49 -19.33 0.20 7.38
N THR A 50 -19.11 0.59 6.13
CA THR A 50 -18.58 1.90 5.74
C THR A 50 -19.51 2.59 4.74
N LEU A 51 -19.47 3.92 4.74
CA LEU A 51 -20.28 4.76 3.86
C LEU A 51 -19.99 4.47 2.37
N ASP A 52 -18.72 4.18 2.03
CA ASP A 52 -18.32 3.75 0.67
C ASP A 52 -18.95 2.41 0.28
N GLY A 53 -18.97 1.45 1.21
CA GLY A 53 -19.60 0.17 0.96
C GLY A 53 -21.11 0.28 0.79
N MET A 54 -21.77 1.17 1.55
CA MET A 54 -23.20 1.44 1.40
C MET A 54 -23.51 2.06 0.03
N PHE A 55 -22.67 2.98 -0.43
CA PHE A 55 -22.83 3.61 -1.74
C PHE A 55 -22.65 2.61 -2.88
N ARG A 56 -21.62 1.76 -2.80
CA ARG A 56 -21.37 0.69 -3.78
C ARG A 56 -22.52 -0.31 -3.86
N ASP A 57 -23.05 -0.71 -2.71
CA ASP A 57 -24.19 -1.63 -2.61
C ASP A 57 -25.49 -1.02 -3.15
N SER A 58 -25.72 0.29 -2.96
CA SER A 58 -26.85 1.01 -3.57
C SER A 58 -26.77 0.99 -5.09
N LEU A 59 -25.60 1.31 -5.66
CA LEU A 59 -25.40 1.34 -7.11
C LEU A 59 -25.60 -0.04 -7.75
N LEU A 60 -25.12 -1.11 -7.11
CA LEU A 60 -25.32 -2.48 -7.59
C LEU A 60 -26.80 -2.85 -7.64
N ARG A 61 -27.55 -2.54 -6.57
CA ARG A 61 -29.00 -2.80 -6.50
C ARG A 61 -29.77 -2.00 -7.55
N GLU A 62 -29.44 -0.73 -7.72
CA GLU A 62 -30.06 0.13 -8.73
C GLU A 62 -29.80 -0.38 -10.15
N ASN A 63 -28.57 -0.82 -10.45
CA ASN A 63 -28.20 -1.40 -11.74
C ASN A 63 -28.92 -2.73 -12.03
N ASP A 64 -29.17 -3.53 -10.99
CA ASP A 64 -29.98 -4.76 -11.07
C ASP A 64 -31.48 -4.48 -11.18
N GLY A 65 -31.88 -3.21 -11.31
CA GLY A 65 -33.27 -2.79 -11.42
C GLY A 65 -34.02 -2.82 -10.08
N ARG A 66 -33.30 -2.83 -8.96
CA ARG A 66 -33.87 -2.79 -7.60
C ARG A 66 -33.70 -1.38 -7.03
N LEU A 67 -34.77 -0.59 -7.05
CA LEU A 67 -34.76 0.76 -6.47
C LEU A 67 -34.48 0.72 -4.95
N PRO A 68 -33.84 1.78 -4.39
CA PRO A 68 -33.55 1.85 -2.97
C PRO A 68 -34.81 1.76 -2.09
N GLY A 69 -34.70 1.10 -0.93
CA GLY A 69 -35.85 0.73 -0.08
C GLY A 69 -36.64 1.89 0.55
N TYR A 70 -36.23 3.15 0.35
CA TYR A 70 -36.93 4.34 0.86
C TYR A 70 -37.94 4.94 -0.14
N VAL A 71 -38.05 4.42 -1.36
CA VAL A 71 -39.05 4.87 -2.33
C VAL A 71 -40.40 4.17 -2.04
N GLN A 72 -41.34 4.89 -1.43
CA GLN A 72 -42.72 4.42 -1.20
C GLN A 72 -43.63 4.82 -2.37
N ASN A 73 -44.69 4.02 -2.63
CA ASN A 73 -45.61 4.03 -3.80
C ASN A 73 -45.07 3.29 -5.04
N ARG A 74 -45.09 1.96 -4.93
CA ARG A 74 -44.47 0.97 -5.82
C ARG A 74 -45.29 0.59 -7.06
N ASP A 75 -46.56 0.94 -7.10
CA ASP A 75 -47.51 0.34 -8.04
C ASP A 75 -47.64 1.20 -9.30
N GLY A 76 -46.66 1.13 -10.20
CA GLY A 76 -46.82 1.78 -11.52
C GLY A 76 -45.56 2.02 -12.34
N ILE A 77 -44.37 1.76 -11.82
CA ILE A 77 -43.13 1.97 -12.58
C ILE A 77 -42.67 0.63 -13.15
N THR A 78 -42.91 0.41 -14.44
CA THR A 78 -42.22 -0.64 -15.21
C THR A 78 -40.76 -0.21 -15.32
N LEU A 79 -39.91 -0.73 -14.44
CA LEU A 79 -38.48 -0.69 -14.66
C LEU A 79 -38.23 -1.53 -15.92
N LEU A 80 -37.72 -0.90 -16.98
CA LEU A 80 -37.09 -1.64 -18.07
C LEU A 80 -36.17 -2.66 -17.39
N GLY A 81 -36.39 -3.95 -17.67
CA GLY A 81 -35.63 -5.04 -17.03
C GLY A 81 -34.12 -4.83 -17.12
N PRO A 82 -33.31 -5.65 -16.43
CA PRO A 82 -31.86 -5.46 -16.36
C PRO A 82 -31.34 -5.09 -17.75
N ALA A 83 -30.67 -3.94 -17.83
CA ALA A 83 -30.18 -3.43 -19.11
C ALA A 83 -29.47 -4.59 -19.80
N ALA A 84 -29.87 -4.88 -21.05
CA ALA A 84 -29.25 -5.95 -21.82
C ALA A 84 -27.72 -5.81 -21.65
N PRO A 85 -26.99 -6.90 -21.34
CA PRO A 85 -25.55 -6.81 -21.18
C PRO A 85 -25.02 -6.03 -22.38
N PRO A 86 -24.15 -5.03 -22.16
CA PRO A 86 -23.70 -4.17 -23.25
C PRO A 86 -23.28 -5.09 -24.40
N PRO A 87 -23.71 -4.80 -25.64
CA PRO A 87 -23.35 -5.63 -26.77
C PRO A 87 -21.84 -5.84 -26.71
N ALA A 88 -21.38 -7.09 -26.91
CA ALA A 88 -19.96 -7.39 -26.90
C ALA A 88 -19.24 -6.31 -27.72
N PRO A 89 -18.15 -5.71 -27.20
CA PRO A 89 -17.43 -4.66 -27.92
C PRO A 89 -17.21 -5.16 -29.34
N ALA A 90 -17.51 -4.31 -30.33
CA ALA A 90 -17.37 -4.69 -31.73
C ALA A 90 -16.01 -5.36 -31.92
N PRO A 91 -15.90 -6.47 -32.68
CA PRO A 91 -14.61 -7.13 -32.88
C PRO A 91 -13.60 -6.10 -33.39
N GLY A 92 -12.58 -5.81 -32.59
CA GLY A 92 -11.58 -4.76 -32.85
C GLY A 92 -11.74 -3.45 -32.06
N PHE A 93 -12.76 -3.31 -31.21
CA PHE A 93 -12.84 -2.22 -30.23
C PHE A 93 -12.02 -2.62 -28.99
N GLU A 94 -10.72 -2.41 -29.05
CA GLU A 94 -9.90 -2.38 -27.84
C GLU A 94 -10.15 -1.04 -27.15
N PRO A 95 -10.63 -1.02 -25.88
CA PRO A 95 -10.72 0.22 -25.14
C PRO A 95 -9.34 0.88 -25.17
N PRO A 96 -9.25 2.21 -25.35
CA PRO A 96 -7.97 2.88 -25.44
C PRO A 96 -7.15 2.48 -24.22
N GLN A 97 -6.04 1.77 -24.47
CA GLN A 97 -5.08 1.50 -23.43
C GLN A 97 -4.56 2.87 -23.03
N VAL A 98 -5.00 3.38 -21.88
CA VAL A 98 -4.37 4.54 -21.27
C VAL A 98 -3.00 4.06 -20.85
N VAL A 99 -2.04 4.15 -21.76
CA VAL A 99 -0.64 3.98 -21.46
C VAL A 99 -0.28 5.19 -20.62
N TYR A 100 -0.26 5.00 -19.30
CA TYR A 100 0.44 5.93 -18.43
C TYR A 100 1.90 5.81 -18.83
N GLU A 101 2.35 6.73 -19.67
CA GLU A 101 3.77 6.93 -19.91
C GLU A 101 4.30 7.47 -18.59
N ILE A 102 4.76 6.55 -17.73
CA ILE A 102 5.44 6.91 -16.50
C ILE A 102 6.70 7.61 -16.99
N GLU A 103 6.68 8.95 -16.97
CA GLU A 103 7.86 9.76 -17.22
C GLU A 103 8.99 9.13 -16.40
N GLY A 104 10.07 8.71 -17.08
CA GLY A 104 11.19 8.07 -16.42
C GLY A 104 11.71 8.92 -15.27
N PRO A 105 12.44 8.35 -14.30
CA PRO A 105 13.00 9.12 -13.21
C PRO A 105 13.76 10.30 -13.80
N THR A 106 13.34 11.52 -13.46
CA THR A 106 14.02 12.73 -13.93
C THR A 106 15.49 12.62 -13.54
N PRO A 107 16.41 12.91 -14.47
CA PRO A 107 17.83 12.86 -14.15
C PRO A 107 18.10 13.83 -12.98
N PRO A 108 18.99 13.46 -12.03
CA PRO A 108 19.29 14.33 -10.91
C PRO A 108 19.82 15.67 -11.41
N PRO A 109 19.47 16.78 -10.73
CA PRO A 109 19.93 18.11 -11.13
C PRO A 109 21.46 18.19 -11.05
N PRO A 110 22.11 18.96 -11.94
CA PRO A 110 23.55 19.14 -11.88
C PRO A 110 23.96 19.88 -10.60
N TRP A 111 25.13 19.55 -10.05
CA TRP A 111 25.64 20.11 -8.78
C TRP A 111 25.69 21.65 -8.77
N GLU A 112 26.07 22.28 -9.90
CA GLU A 112 26.13 23.74 -10.00
C GLU A 112 24.76 24.41 -9.83
N GLU A 113 23.71 23.78 -10.35
CA GLU A 113 22.33 24.24 -10.19
C GLU A 113 21.88 24.09 -8.74
N VAL A 114 22.18 22.95 -8.11
CA VAL A 114 21.91 22.68 -6.70
C VAL A 114 22.51 23.78 -5.82
N VAL A 115 23.80 24.07 -5.96
CA VAL A 115 24.48 25.12 -5.19
C VAL A 115 23.85 26.49 -5.45
N GLY A 116 23.56 26.81 -6.71
CA GLY A 116 22.92 28.08 -7.10
C GLY A 116 21.50 28.23 -6.54
N ALA A 117 20.73 27.15 -6.50
CA ALA A 117 19.37 27.12 -5.95
C ALA A 117 19.38 27.32 -4.43
N VAL A 118 20.26 26.60 -3.72
CA VAL A 118 20.46 26.74 -2.26
C VAL A 118 20.92 28.16 -1.90
N ALA A 119 21.87 28.73 -2.66
CA ALA A 119 22.35 30.10 -2.43
C ALA A 119 21.25 31.17 -2.61
N ARG A 120 20.28 30.92 -3.51
CA ARG A 120 19.10 31.80 -3.71
C ARG A 120 17.96 31.53 -2.72
N ASN A 121 18.14 30.60 -1.78
CA ASN A 121 17.09 30.09 -0.90
C ASN A 121 15.87 29.53 -1.65
N ALA A 122 16.10 28.95 -2.83
CA ALA A 122 15.09 28.35 -3.71
C ALA A 122 15.36 26.85 -3.89
N ALA A 123 15.65 26.16 -2.78
CA ALA A 123 15.98 24.74 -2.80
C ALA A 123 14.71 23.88 -2.92
N GLU A 124 14.47 23.34 -4.11
CA GLU A 124 13.48 22.28 -4.36
C GLU A 124 13.84 20.94 -3.68
N PRO A 125 12.87 20.03 -3.46
CA PRO A 125 13.11 18.72 -2.85
C PRO A 125 14.14 17.86 -3.61
N ALA A 126 14.21 17.98 -4.94
CA ALA A 126 15.19 17.29 -5.76
C ALA A 126 16.63 17.71 -5.45
N HIS A 127 16.85 19.00 -5.13
CA HIS A 127 18.16 19.50 -4.73
C HIS A 127 18.55 18.95 -3.36
N VAL A 128 17.61 18.91 -2.41
CA VAL A 128 17.86 18.36 -1.07
C VAL A 128 18.26 16.89 -1.18
N ALA A 129 17.53 16.09 -1.97
CA ALA A 129 17.81 14.68 -2.17
C ALA A 129 19.21 14.46 -2.78
N GLU A 130 19.62 15.29 -3.74
CA GLU A 130 20.96 15.19 -4.34
C GLU A 130 22.06 15.57 -3.36
N VAL A 131 21.86 16.60 -2.54
CA VAL A 131 22.81 16.99 -1.48
C VAL A 131 22.95 15.87 -0.44
N GLU A 132 21.84 15.26 0.00
CA GLU A 132 21.85 14.15 0.95
C GLU A 132 22.61 12.95 0.36
N ARG A 133 22.34 12.60 -0.91
CA ARG A 133 23.05 11.54 -1.62
C ARG A 133 24.57 11.77 -1.67
N LEU A 134 25.00 12.97 -2.04
CA LEU A 134 26.42 13.34 -2.11
C LEU A 134 27.09 13.41 -0.73
N ALA A 135 26.34 13.82 0.30
CA ALA A 135 26.81 13.84 1.68
C ALA A 135 26.99 12.41 2.24
N ASP A 136 26.13 11.47 1.84
CA ASP A 136 26.28 10.05 2.16
C ASP A 136 27.49 9.42 1.47
N GLU A 137 27.77 9.82 0.24
CA GLU A 137 29.02 9.47 -0.47
C GLU A 137 30.27 10.06 0.20
N GLY A 138 30.10 11.03 1.09
CA GLY A 138 31.19 11.66 1.84
C GLY A 138 31.89 12.79 1.08
N THR A 139 31.22 13.38 0.08
CA THR A 139 31.73 14.55 -0.64
C THR A 139 31.84 15.73 0.34
N PRO A 140 33.04 16.25 0.62
CA PRO A 140 33.25 17.28 1.66
C PRO A 140 32.37 18.52 1.47
N GLU A 141 32.26 19.00 0.23
CA GLU A 141 31.45 20.17 -0.15
C GLU A 141 29.95 19.94 0.08
N ALA A 142 29.46 18.72 -0.19
CA ALA A 142 28.05 18.38 0.02
C ALA A 142 27.70 18.28 1.51
N VAL A 143 28.60 17.73 2.33
CA VAL A 143 28.41 17.67 3.79
C VAL A 143 28.35 19.07 4.38
N GLU A 144 29.21 19.99 3.93
CA GLU A 144 29.15 21.40 4.33
C GLU A 144 27.85 22.06 3.89
N LEU A 145 27.46 21.87 2.63
CA LEU A 145 26.23 22.45 2.10
C LEU A 145 24.99 21.96 2.84
N LEU A 146 24.91 20.66 3.16
CA LEU A 146 23.82 20.10 3.96
C LEU A 146 23.77 20.71 5.36
N ALA A 147 24.93 20.87 6.00
CA ALA A 147 25.01 21.53 7.31
C ALA A 147 24.52 22.99 7.24
N TRP A 148 24.86 23.71 6.18
CA TRP A 148 24.39 25.07 5.94
C TRP A 148 22.88 25.12 5.68
N MET A 149 22.35 24.18 4.89
CA MET A 149 20.91 24.07 4.61
C MET A 149 20.11 23.82 5.89
N ARG A 150 20.57 22.91 6.75
CA ARG A 150 19.95 22.62 8.06
C ARG A 150 20.08 23.78 9.05
N ALA A 151 21.18 24.52 9.02
CA ALA A 151 21.38 25.69 9.89
C ALA A 151 20.49 26.88 9.51
N ASN A 152 20.31 27.13 8.21
CA ASN A 152 19.53 28.27 7.70
C ASN A 152 18.06 27.92 7.43
N GLY A 153 17.73 26.65 7.28
CA GLY A 153 16.39 26.18 6.91
C GLY A 153 16.09 26.33 5.40
N SER A 154 17.10 26.11 4.54
CA SER A 154 16.92 26.21 3.08
C SER A 154 16.51 24.87 2.48
N GLY A 155 15.26 24.75 2.02
CA GLY A 155 14.70 23.49 1.47
C GLY A 155 14.44 22.38 2.50
N VAL A 156 14.97 22.53 3.72
CA VAL A 156 14.79 21.61 4.86
C VAL A 156 14.38 22.36 6.11
N ALA A 157 13.74 21.66 7.05
CA ALA A 157 13.45 22.23 8.37
C ALA A 157 14.76 22.60 9.08
N ARG A 158 14.74 23.74 9.78
CA ARG A 158 15.92 24.21 10.53
C ARG A 158 16.17 23.30 11.73
N ASP A 159 17.34 22.68 11.76
CA ASP A 159 17.81 21.82 12.86
C ASP A 159 19.27 22.16 13.18
N LEU A 160 19.46 22.95 14.24
CA LEU A 160 20.80 23.39 14.66
C LEU A 160 21.64 22.26 15.30
N PRO A 161 21.08 21.40 16.18
CA PRO A 161 21.80 20.23 16.68
C PRO A 161 22.32 19.29 15.59
N GLU A 162 21.51 19.02 14.56
CA GLU A 162 21.91 18.19 13.43
C GLU A 162 22.98 18.91 12.57
N ALA A 163 22.80 20.19 12.28
CA ALA A 163 23.78 21.00 11.56
C ALA A 163 25.15 21.01 12.25
N PHE A 164 25.19 21.09 13.58
CA PHE A 164 26.45 21.02 14.35
C PHE A 164 27.19 19.69 14.13
N LYS A 165 26.46 18.57 14.12
CA LYS A 165 27.04 17.24 13.86
C LYS A 165 27.58 17.13 12.43
N LEU A 166 26.85 17.67 11.46
CA LEU A 166 27.27 17.69 10.06
C LEU A 166 28.53 18.56 9.86
N TYR A 167 28.62 19.74 10.48
CA TYR A 167 29.85 20.54 10.44
C TYR A 167 31.03 19.86 11.14
N ALA A 168 30.79 19.12 12.24
CA ALA A 168 31.82 18.31 12.87
C ALA A 168 32.33 17.20 11.93
N ARG A 169 31.42 16.57 11.16
CA ARG A 169 31.79 15.60 10.09
C ARG A 169 32.57 16.28 8.96
N ALA A 170 32.12 17.46 8.50
CA ALA A 170 32.84 18.24 7.48
C ALA A 170 34.27 18.59 7.92
N HIS A 171 34.46 18.92 9.20
CA HIS A 171 35.80 19.15 9.76
C HIS A 171 36.69 17.89 9.70
N GLN A 172 36.13 16.71 9.99
CA GLN A 172 36.86 15.43 9.86
C GLN A 172 37.24 15.11 8.41
N LEU A 173 36.41 15.55 7.45
CA LEU A 173 36.68 15.43 6.01
C LEU A 173 37.69 16.46 5.48
N GLY A 174 38.15 17.40 6.32
CA GLY A 174 39.14 18.40 5.96
C GLY A 174 38.57 19.65 5.29
N VAL A 175 37.26 19.89 5.39
CA VAL A 175 36.62 21.11 4.86
C VAL A 175 37.18 22.35 5.59
N PRO A 176 37.69 23.35 4.86
CA PRO A 176 38.15 24.61 5.45
C PRO A 176 37.01 25.33 6.18
N ASN A 177 37.31 25.98 7.30
CA ASN A 177 36.33 26.76 8.09
C ASN A 177 35.16 25.97 8.69
N ALA A 178 35.06 24.65 8.48
CA ALA A 178 33.97 23.83 9.04
C ALA A 178 33.94 23.86 10.57
N ARG A 179 35.11 23.94 11.21
CA ARG A 179 35.23 24.07 12.67
C ARG A 179 34.67 25.40 13.16
N GLU A 180 35.01 26.50 12.49
CA GLU A 180 34.52 27.83 12.81
C GLU A 180 32.99 27.92 12.61
N ASN A 181 32.48 27.32 11.53
CA ASN A 181 31.04 27.22 11.25
C ASN A 181 30.31 26.39 12.33
N ALA A 182 30.87 25.26 12.76
CA ALA A 182 30.33 24.47 13.87
C ALA A 182 30.22 25.31 15.16
N ILE A 183 31.27 26.06 15.48
CA ILE A 183 31.28 26.94 16.66
C ILE A 183 30.22 28.05 16.53
N ALA A 184 30.06 28.62 15.33
CA ALA A 184 29.03 29.63 15.09
C ALA A 184 27.61 29.07 15.30
N VAL A 185 27.33 27.87 14.76
CA VAL A 185 26.05 27.18 14.98
C VAL A 185 25.83 26.91 16.46
N TYR A 186 26.82 26.36 17.16
CA TYR A 186 26.73 26.08 18.60
C TYR A 186 26.40 27.33 19.43
N LYS A 187 27.01 28.48 19.10
CA LYS A 187 26.74 29.76 19.78
C LYS A 187 25.33 30.31 19.50
N SER A 188 24.74 29.96 18.36
CA SER A 188 23.40 30.39 17.97
C SER A 188 22.27 29.55 18.57
N MET A 189 22.60 28.35 19.05
CA MET A 189 21.66 27.41 19.65
C MET A 189 21.17 27.88 21.03
N SER A 190 19.91 27.63 21.33
CA SER A 190 19.34 27.74 22.67
C SER A 190 19.94 26.70 23.63
N GLU A 191 19.85 26.92 24.94
CA GLU A 191 20.39 25.99 25.94
C GLU A 191 19.80 24.58 25.82
N SER A 192 18.51 24.45 25.48
CA SER A 192 17.88 23.15 25.23
C SER A 192 18.43 22.44 23.99
N GLU A 193 18.70 23.19 22.91
CA GLU A 193 19.32 22.65 21.70
C GLU A 193 20.79 22.28 21.95
N GLN A 194 21.52 23.08 22.73
CA GLN A 194 22.89 22.75 23.18
C GLN A 194 22.90 21.48 24.02
N GLN A 195 21.92 21.30 24.91
CA GLN A 195 21.79 20.07 25.68
C GLN A 195 21.46 18.86 24.79
N ALA A 196 20.70 19.04 23.71
CA ALA A 196 20.41 17.98 22.74
C ALA A 196 21.62 17.66 21.84
N ALA A 197 22.43 18.66 21.48
CA ALA A 197 23.67 18.51 20.73
C ALA A 197 24.81 17.95 21.58
N ARG A 198 24.79 18.22 22.89
CA ARG A 198 25.64 17.63 23.91
C ARG A 198 25.22 16.18 24.09
N LEU A 199 25.69 15.34 23.18
CA LEU A 199 25.52 13.89 23.24
C LEU A 199 25.94 13.40 24.64
N PRO A 200 25.12 12.57 25.31
CA PRO A 200 25.48 11.97 26.58
C PRO A 200 26.61 10.96 26.33
N PHE A 201 27.83 11.36 26.68
CA PHE A 201 28.96 10.45 26.86
C PHE A 201 29.40 10.55 28.32
#